data_AF-G3HJ41-F1
#
_entry.id   AF-G3HJ41-F1
#
_cell.length_a   1.000
_cell.length_b   1.000
_cell.length_c   1.000
_cell.angle_alpha   90.00
_cell.angle_beta   90.00
_cell.angle_gamma   90.00
#
_symmetry.space_group_name_H-M   'P 1'
#
loop_
_entity.id
_entity.type
_entity.pdbx_description
1 polymer ?
#
loop_
_entity_poly.entity_id
_entity_poly.type
_entity_poly.pdbx_seq_one_letter_code
_entity_poly.pdbx_strand_id
1 'polypeptide(L)'
;MYLSGIVVTLVGTYLSDGAEIKEKGFFYGYTYYVWFVIFLASVGGLYTSVVVKYTDNIMKGFSAAAAIVLSTIASVMLFGLQITLSFAMGALLVCISIYLYGLPRQDTTCIQQEATSKERVIGV
;
A
#
# COMPACT_ATOMS: atom_id res chain seq x y z
N MET A 1 -8.60 -14.86 -11.04
CA MET A 1 -7.53 -13.96 -10.55
C MET A 1 -6.73 -14.56 -9.39
N TYR A 2 -7.35 -15.23 -8.41
CA TYR A 2 -6.62 -15.88 -7.30
C TYR A 2 -5.82 -17.13 -7.72
N LEU A 3 -6.39 -17.98 -8.58
CA LEU A 3 -5.71 -19.19 -9.06
C LEU A 3 -4.44 -18.87 -9.89
N SER A 4 -4.51 -17.84 -10.74
CA SER A 4 -3.36 -17.39 -11.52
C SER A 4 -2.23 -16.86 -10.64
N GLY A 5 -2.56 -16.18 -9.53
CA GLY A 5 -1.56 -15.73 -8.56
C GLY A 5 -0.82 -16.91 -7.91
N ILE A 6 -1.56 -17.92 -7.45
CA ILE A 6 -0.99 -19.13 -6.83
C ILE A 6 -0.06 -19.87 -7.79
N VAL A 7 -0.47 -20.03 -9.06
CA VAL A 7 0.36 -20.72 -10.06
C VAL A 7 1.64 -19.94 -10.34
N VAL A 8 1.54 -18.61 -10.53
CA VAL A 8 2.72 -17.77 -10.81
C VAL A 8 3.70 -17.77 -9.63
N THR A 9 3.21 -17.63 -8.40
CA THR A 9 4.10 -17.62 -7.23
C THR A 9 4.74 -18.98 -7.00
N LEU A 10 4.02 -20.10 -7.17
CA LEU A 10 4.59 -21.44 -7.05
C LEU A 10 5.66 -21.71 -8.12
N VAL A 11 5.41 -21.32 -9.37
CA VAL A 11 6.39 -21.46 -10.46
C VAL A 11 7.61 -20.59 -10.16
N GLY A 12 7.42 -19.34 -9.72
CA GLY A 12 8.51 -18.45 -9.30
C GLY A 12 9.36 -19.05 -8.18
N THR A 13 8.73 -19.59 -7.14
CA THR A 13 9.42 -20.28 -6.04
C THR A 13 10.20 -21.52 -6.53
N TYR A 14 9.65 -22.29 -7.47
CA TYR A 14 10.35 -23.45 -8.01
C TYR A 14 11.54 -23.08 -8.92
N LEU A 15 11.46 -21.96 -9.64
CA LEU A 15 12.56 -21.47 -10.47
C LEU A 15 13.69 -20.86 -9.64
N SER A 16 13.37 -20.13 -8.57
CA SER A 16 14.37 -19.50 -7.69
C SER A 16 15.02 -20.49 -6.72
N ASP A 17 14.21 -21.27 -6.01
CA ASP A 17 14.65 -22.04 -4.83
C ASP A 17 14.32 -23.54 -4.96
N GLY A 18 13.96 -24.02 -6.16
CA GLY A 18 13.47 -25.39 -6.36
C GLY A 18 14.47 -26.49 -5.98
N ALA A 19 15.78 -26.25 -6.13
CA ALA A 19 16.80 -27.20 -5.70
C ALA A 19 16.84 -27.34 -4.17
N GLU A 20 16.79 -26.21 -3.45
CA GLU A 20 16.83 -26.18 -1.99
C GLU A 20 15.52 -26.71 -1.37
N ILE A 21 14.38 -26.46 -2.02
CA ILE A 21 13.07 -26.99 -1.62
C ILE A 21 13.01 -28.51 -1.77
N LYS A 22 13.65 -29.09 -2.79
CA LYS A 22 13.70 -30.55 -2.96
C LYS A 22 14.55 -31.24 -1.89
N GLU A 23 15.60 -30.57 -1.43
CA GLU A 23 16.51 -31.12 -0.43
C GLU A 23 15.99 -30.97 1.01
N LYS A 24 15.40 -29.81 1.34
CA LYS A 24 14.97 -29.47 2.71
C LYS A 24 13.45 -29.57 2.93
N GLY A 25 12.65 -29.54 1.86
CA GLY A 25 11.19 -29.49 1.90
C GLY A 25 10.63 -28.06 1.85
N PHE A 26 9.42 -27.89 1.31
CA PHE A 26 8.78 -26.57 1.10
C PHE A 26 8.51 -25.79 2.38
N PHE A 27 8.17 -26.48 3.47
CA PHE A 27 7.87 -25.87 4.77
C PHE A 27 9.07 -25.84 5.71
N TYR A 28 10.29 -26.00 5.17
CA TYR A 28 11.49 -25.96 5.98
C TYR A 28 11.69 -24.57 6.63
N GLY A 29 11.95 -24.54 7.93
CA GLY A 29 12.15 -23.30 8.68
C GLY A 29 10.87 -22.51 9.00
N TYR A 30 9.68 -23.07 8.76
CA TYR A 30 8.42 -22.44 9.16
C TYR A 30 8.28 -22.45 10.69
N THR A 31 8.43 -21.28 11.30
CA THR A 31 8.18 -21.06 12.72
C THR A 31 6.79 -20.45 12.94
N TYR A 32 6.35 -20.35 14.19
CA TYR A 32 5.11 -19.65 14.55
C TYR A 32 5.06 -18.22 14.00
N TYR A 33 6.19 -17.51 14.00
CA TYR A 33 6.29 -16.17 13.42
C TYR A 33 6.08 -16.15 11.91
N VAL A 34 6.52 -17.18 11.18
CA VAL A 34 6.28 -17.28 9.72
C VAL A 34 4.79 -17.43 9.45
N TRP A 35 4.09 -18.29 10.19
CA TRP A 35 2.64 -18.41 10.11
C TRP A 35 1.92 -17.11 10.45
N PHE A 36 2.40 -16.38 11.46
CA PHE A 36 1.85 -15.07 11.81
C PHE A 36 2.03 -14.03 10.68
N VAL A 37 3.20 -14.00 10.04
CA VAL A 37 3.45 -13.10 8.89
C VAL A 37 2.56 -13.46 7.70
N ILE A 38 2.39 -14.76 7.39
CA ILE A 38 1.51 -15.22 6.31
C ILE A 38 0.05 -14.82 6.60
N PHE A 39 -0.39 -14.99 7.84
CA PHE A 39 -1.72 -14.57 8.27
C PHE A 39 -1.90 -13.06 8.13
N LEU A 40 -0.96 -12.26 8.63
CA LEU A 40 -1.01 -10.80 8.56
C LEU A 40 -0.99 -10.30 7.10
N ALA A 41 -0.18 -10.91 6.24
CA ALA A 41 -0.12 -10.60 4.82
C ALA A 41 -1.45 -10.94 4.12
N SER A 42 -2.05 -12.08 4.45
CA SER A 42 -3.35 -12.50 3.90
C SER A 42 -4.46 -11.53 4.31
N VAL A 43 -4.54 -11.18 5.60
CA VAL A 43 -5.51 -10.21 6.12
C VAL A 43 -5.28 -8.82 5.52
N GLY A 44 -4.02 -8.38 5.41
CA GLY A 44 -3.67 -7.11 4.77
C GLY A 44 -4.08 -7.04 3.30
N GLY A 45 -3.92 -8.13 2.55
CA GLY A 45 -4.38 -8.24 1.16
C GLY A 45 -5.90 -8.16 1.01
N LEU A 46 -6.63 -8.83 1.90
CA LEU A 46 -8.10 -8.74 1.93
C LEU A 46 -8.57 -7.33 2.30
N TYR A 47 -8.00 -6.73 3.34
CA TYR A 47 -8.35 -5.38 3.79
C TYR A 47 -8.09 -4.35 2.70
N THR A 48 -6.94 -4.43 2.04
CA THR A 48 -6.62 -3.52 0.94
C THR A 48 -7.53 -3.70 -0.28
N SER A 49 -8.00 -4.93 -0.56
CA SER A 49 -8.99 -5.17 -1.63
C SER A 49 -10.34 -4.52 -1.30
N VAL A 50 -10.76 -4.58 -0.04
CA VAL A 50 -11.97 -3.90 0.46
C VAL A 50 -11.80 -2.38 0.34
N VAL A 51 -10.68 -1.83 0.82
CA VAL A 51 -10.42 -0.39 0.73
C VAL A 51 -10.48 0.09 -0.71
N VAL A 52 -9.81 -0.57 -1.65
CA VAL A 52 -9.85 -0.18 -3.08
C VAL A 52 -11.24 -0.33 -3.71
N LYS A 53 -12.09 -1.21 -3.18
CA LYS A 53 -13.48 -1.33 -3.62
C LYS A 53 -14.33 -0.13 -3.19
N TYR A 54 -14.05 0.44 -2.03
CA TYR A 54 -14.85 1.52 -1.43
C TYR A 54 -14.20 2.91 -1.54
N THR A 55 -12.93 2.99 -1.93
CA THR A 55 -12.16 4.23 -2.08
C THR A 55 -11.22 4.14 -3.27
N ASP A 56 -10.84 5.28 -3.82
CA ASP A 56 -9.83 5.33 -4.88
C ASP A 56 -8.45 4.90 -4.37
N ASN A 57 -7.63 4.37 -5.27
CA ASN A 57 -6.24 3.99 -4.97
C ASN A 57 -5.40 5.14 -4.37
N ILE A 58 -5.77 6.39 -4.65
CA ILE A 58 -5.14 7.59 -4.07
C ILE A 58 -5.51 7.74 -2.59
N MET A 59 -6.78 7.61 -2.24
CA MET A 59 -7.23 7.69 -0.84
C MET A 59 -6.64 6.58 0.02
N LYS A 60 -6.45 5.37 -0.54
CA LYS A 60 -5.73 4.28 0.17
C LYS A 60 -4.35 4.71 0.65
N GLY A 61 -3.58 5.39 -0.20
CA GLY A 61 -2.24 5.90 0.14
C GLY A 61 -2.30 6.95 1.24
N PHE A 62 -3.23 7.91 1.13
CA PHE A 62 -3.45 8.94 2.15
C PHE A 62 -3.90 8.37 3.49
N SER A 63 -4.85 7.43 3.49
CA SER A 63 -5.34 6.79 4.71
C SER A 63 -4.24 5.97 5.39
N ALA A 64 -3.39 5.27 4.64
CA ALA A 64 -2.27 4.54 5.20
C ALA A 64 -1.24 5.50 5.85
N ALA A 65 -0.90 6.59 5.17
CA ALA A 65 0.01 7.61 5.72
C ALA A 65 -0.57 8.25 7.00
N ALA A 66 -1.85 8.62 6.99
CA ALA A 66 -2.54 9.15 8.17
C ALA A 66 -2.55 8.14 9.34
N ALA A 67 -2.78 6.86 9.06
CA ALA A 67 -2.76 5.80 10.07
C ALA A 67 -1.39 5.66 10.72
N ILE A 68 -0.29 5.75 9.96
CA ILE A 68 1.08 5.72 10.50
C ILE A 68 1.34 6.93 11.40
N VAL A 69 0.92 8.12 10.96
CA VAL A 69 1.10 9.36 11.74
C VAL A 69 0.34 9.27 13.07
N LEU A 70 -0.94 8.91 13.03
CA LEU A 70 -1.78 8.77 14.22
C LEU A 70 -1.28 7.66 15.16
N SER A 71 -0.86 6.52 14.62
CA SER A 71 -0.32 5.40 15.42
C SER A 71 0.96 5.79 16.14
N THR A 72 1.80 6.61 15.50
CA THR A 72 3.03 7.12 16.13
C THR A 72 2.71 8.15 17.20
N ILE A 73 1.78 9.08 16.96
CA ILE A 73 1.32 10.04 17.98
C ILE A 73 0.76 9.29 19.20
N ALA A 74 -0.08 8.28 18.97
CA ALA A 74 -0.61 7.44 20.04
C ALA A 74 0.50 6.72 20.80
N SER A 75 1.49 6.16 20.08
CA SER A 75 2.65 5.50 20.70
C SER A 75 3.50 6.45 21.54
N VAL A 76 3.63 7.71 21.14
CA VAL A 76 4.36 8.74 21.89
C VAL A 76 3.64 9.06 23.20
N MET A 77 2.31 9.21 23.14
CA MET A 77 1.50 9.48 24.34
C MET A 77 1.45 8.30 25.30
N LEU A 78 1.37 7.06 24.79
CA LEU A 78 1.21 5.86 25.61
C LEU A 78 2.52 5.26 26.12
N PHE A 79 3.59 5.32 25.32
CA PHE A 79 4.88 4.67 25.61
C PHE A 79 6.05 5.63 25.77
N GLY A 80 5.83 6.96 25.66
CA GLY A 80 6.89 7.96 25.81
C GLY A 80 7.95 7.90 24.69
N LEU A 81 7.57 7.42 23.50
CA LEU A 81 8.48 7.25 22.38
C LEU A 81 9.10 8.59 21.96
N GLN A 82 10.43 8.65 21.81
CA GLN A 82 11.10 9.86 21.34
C GLN A 82 10.95 10.01 19.83
N ILE A 83 10.30 11.09 19.40
CA ILE A 83 10.08 11.40 17.98
C ILE A 83 11.36 12.00 17.38
N THR A 84 11.71 11.59 16.15
CA THR A 84 12.75 12.24 15.36
C THR A 84 12.22 13.45 14.59
N LEU A 85 13.03 14.49 14.43
CA LEU A 85 12.69 15.69 13.65
C LEU A 85 12.20 15.36 12.23
N SER A 86 12.78 14.34 11.59
CA SER A 86 12.35 13.85 10.28
C SER A 86 10.90 13.33 10.28
N PHE A 87 10.48 12.65 11.34
CA PHE A 87 9.09 12.19 11.48
C PHE A 87 8.13 13.37 11.66
N ALA A 88 8.51 14.37 12.46
CA ALA A 88 7.68 15.57 12.65
C ALA A 88 7.46 16.34 11.34
N MET A 89 8.52 16.52 10.55
CA MET A 89 8.44 17.12 9.21
C MET A 89 7.58 16.29 8.25
N GLY A 90 7.75 14.96 8.27
CA GLY A 90 6.92 14.05 7.47
C GLY A 90 5.45 14.08 7.86
N ALA A 91 5.14 14.10 9.16
CA ALA A 91 3.78 14.18 9.67
C ALA A 91 3.09 15.49 9.26
N LEU A 92 3.78 16.63 9.34
CA LEU A 92 3.27 17.90 8.84
C LEU A 92 2.96 17.85 7.34
N LEU A 93 3.86 17.27 6.54
CA LEU A 93 3.68 17.14 5.10
C LEU A 93 2.47 16.26 4.75
N VAL A 94 2.26 15.16 5.48
CA VAL A 94 1.08 14.29 5.34
C VAL A 94 -0.20 15.05 5.68
N CYS A 95 -0.22 15.81 6.78
CA CYS A 95 -1.37 16.64 7.15
C CYS A 95 -1.71 17.69 6.09
N ILE A 96 -0.69 18.41 5.57
CA ILE A 96 -0.86 19.39 4.49
C ILE A 96 -1.42 18.72 3.23
N SER A 97 -0.88 17.56 2.86
CA SER A 97 -1.28 16.87 1.63
C SER A 97 -2.73 16.36 1.70
N ILE A 98 -3.15 15.81 2.85
CA ILE A 98 -4.55 15.39 3.07
C ILE A 98 -5.49 16.60 3.04
N TYR A 99 -5.10 17.71 3.68
CA TYR A 99 -5.88 18.94 3.66
C TYR A 99 -6.03 19.49 2.24
N LEU A 100 -4.94 19.52 1.47
CA LEU A 100 -4.94 19.99 0.08
C LEU A 100 -5.81 19.09 -0.82
N TYR A 101 -5.78 17.77 -0.60
CA TYR A 101 -6.61 16.81 -1.33
C TYR A 101 -8.11 16.95 -1.01
N GLY A 102 -8.45 17.34 0.23
CA GLY A 102 -9.83 17.53 0.68
C GLY A 102 -10.46 18.87 0.31
N LEU A 103 -9.68 19.84 -0.19
CA LEU A 103 -10.24 21.10 -0.68
C LEU A 103 -11.14 20.83 -1.90
N PRO A 104 -12.33 21.45 -1.97
CA PRO A 104 -13.16 21.36 -3.16
C PRO A 104 -12.34 21.81 -4.36
N ARG A 105 -12.26 20.95 -5.38
CA ARG A 105 -11.55 21.27 -6.63
C ARG A 105 -12.05 22.60 -7.16
N GLN A 106 -11.19 23.62 -7.13
CA GLN A 106 -11.39 24.82 -7.92
C GLN A 106 -11.15 24.42 -9.38
N ASP A 107 -12.25 24.11 -10.08
CA ASP A 107 -12.42 24.06 -11.53
C ASP A 107 -11.15 23.92 -12.38
N THR A 108 -10.42 22.80 -12.25
CA THR A 108 -9.31 22.47 -13.18
C THR A 108 -9.71 21.40 -14.20
N THR A 109 -10.96 20.94 -14.17
CA THR A 109 -11.53 20.01 -15.15
C THR A 109 -11.44 20.56 -16.58
N CYS A 110 -11.43 21.89 -16.75
CA CYS A 110 -11.25 22.53 -18.04
C CYS A 110 -9.85 22.30 -18.64
N ILE A 111 -8.77 22.30 -17.84
CA ILE A 111 -7.39 22.22 -18.39
C ILE A 111 -7.00 20.77 -18.72
N GLN A 112 -7.39 19.79 -17.88
CA GLN A 112 -6.99 18.39 -18.11
C GLN A 112 -7.77 17.75 -19.26
N GLN A 113 -9.06 18.09 -19.41
CA GLN A 113 -9.92 17.54 -20.47
C GLN A 113 -9.53 18.10 -21.85
N GLU A 114 -9.02 19.33 -21.90
CA GLU A 114 -8.52 19.93 -23.15
C GLU A 114 -7.23 19.26 -23.66
N ALA A 115 -6.32 18.86 -22.75
CA ALA A 115 -5.11 18.13 -23.11
C ALA A 115 -5.41 16.71 -23.66
N THR A 116 -6.31 15.97 -23.01
CA THR A 116 -6.71 14.62 -23.46
C THR A 116 -7.62 14.65 -24.71
N SER A 117 -8.39 15.73 -24.92
CA SER A 117 -9.24 15.91 -26.11
C SER A 117 -8.43 16.34 -27.33
N LYS A 118 -7.46 17.26 -27.20
CA LYS A 118 -6.57 17.64 -28.32
C LYS A 118 -5.72 16.47 -28.82
N GLU A 119 -5.18 15.64 -27.92
CA GLU A 119 -4.37 14.48 -28.31
C GLU A 119 -5.19 13.44 -29.10
N ARG A 120 -6.49 13.32 -28.81
CA ARG A 120 -7.40 12.42 -29.53
C ARG A 120 -7.82 12.96 -30.91
N VAL A 121 -7.80 14.28 -31.12
CA VAL A 121 -8.19 14.92 -32.39
C VAL A 121 -7.03 15.02 -33.39
N ILE A 122 -5.78 15.04 -32.92
CA ILE A 122 -4.59 15.15 -33.79
C ILE A 122 -4.12 13.76 -34.28
N GLY A 123 -4.62 12.67 -33.68
CA GLY A 123 -4.25 11.28 -34.00
C GLY A 123 -5.12 10.55 -35.03
N VAL A 124 -5.94 11.27 -35.82
CA VAL A 124 -6.74 10.73 -36.93
C VAL A 124 -6.34 11.38 -38.24
#